data_AF-A0A645CEL5-F1
#
_entry.id   AF-A0A645CEL5-F1
#
_cell.length_a   1.000
_cell.length_b   1.000
_cell.length_c   1.000
_cell.angle_alpha   90.00
_cell.angle_beta   90.00
_cell.angle_gamma   90.00
#
_symmetry.space_group_name_H-M   'P 1'
#
loop_
_entity.id
_entity.type
_entity.pdbx_description
1 polymer ?
#
loop_
_entity_poly.entity_id
_entity_poly.type
_entity_poly.pdbx_seq_one_letter_code
_entity_poly.pdbx_strand_id
1 'polypeptide(L)'
;MTIMTTSFIPCGAKMPIIALFAGALFVGSGIVATSAYFIGVVAVITSGIILKKTKAFAGEASPFVMELPAYHIPSSANVLRSTWERGWSFIRRAGTIILASSVVLWFLQGFGVVDGVFGMVEDNNTSLLAAIGNVIAPIFAPLGFGDWKAAVATFTGLIAKENVVGTFGVLYGFAEVAEDGAEIWTNMAADFTPLSAYSFMLFNLLCAPCFAAMGAIKREMNNAKWTWAAIGYLCGFAYAVALVVNQLGMLLSGGRFGAGTVFAIAVLIGFIYLLFRKNKYSEYNISSNERKVTLNA
;
A
#
# COMPACT_ATOMS: atom_id res chain seq x y z
N MET A 1 -7.22 5.86 14.43
CA MET A 1 -5.76 5.91 14.16
C MET A 1 -5.21 4.52 13.89
N THR A 2 -5.40 3.57 14.81
CA THR A 2 -4.97 2.16 14.66
C THR A 2 -5.40 1.53 13.35
N ILE A 3 -6.67 1.68 12.94
CA ILE A 3 -7.20 1.18 11.66
C ILE A 3 -6.39 1.63 10.44
N MET A 4 -5.82 2.84 10.46
CA MET A 4 -4.99 3.35 9.37
C MET A 4 -3.55 2.84 9.47
N THR A 5 -2.97 2.86 10.67
CA THR A 5 -1.55 2.49 10.86
C THR A 5 -1.31 0.99 10.73
N THR A 6 -2.27 0.13 11.05
CA THR A 6 -2.14 -1.33 10.89
C THR A 6 -1.94 -1.77 9.44
N SER A 7 -2.35 -0.95 8.47
CA SER A 7 -2.22 -1.26 7.03
C SER A 7 -0.76 -1.23 6.53
N PHE A 8 0.15 -0.58 7.26
CA PHE A 8 1.59 -0.53 6.92
C PHE A 8 2.34 -1.82 7.28
N ILE A 9 1.74 -2.69 8.10
CA ILE A 9 2.35 -3.98 8.45
C ILE A 9 2.31 -4.90 7.20
N PRO A 10 3.41 -5.61 6.90
CA PRO A 10 3.40 -6.63 5.86
C PRO A 10 2.41 -7.75 6.20
N CYS A 11 1.49 -8.06 5.29
CA CYS A 11 0.59 -9.20 5.38
C CYS A 11 1.12 -10.34 4.49
N GLY A 12 0.59 -11.56 4.67
CA GLY A 12 1.00 -12.73 3.87
C GLY A 12 0.96 -12.47 2.35
N ALA A 13 -0.05 -11.75 1.87
CA ALA A 13 -0.20 -11.37 0.45
C ALA A 13 0.87 -10.39 -0.07
N LYS A 14 1.66 -9.76 0.79
CA LYS A 14 2.80 -8.90 0.41
C LYS A 14 4.12 -9.68 0.33
N MET A 15 4.19 -10.90 0.86
CA MET A 15 5.38 -11.73 0.81
C MET A 15 5.78 -12.12 -0.62
N PRO A 16 4.87 -12.45 -1.55
CA PRO A 16 5.21 -12.74 -2.94
C PRO A 16 5.94 -11.58 -3.64
N ILE A 17 5.51 -10.34 -3.41
CA ILE A 17 6.16 -9.14 -3.98
C ILE A 17 7.60 -9.03 -3.46
N ILE A 18 7.81 -9.23 -2.16
CA ILE A 18 9.15 -9.17 -1.56
C ILE A 18 10.03 -10.30 -2.11
N ALA A 19 9.49 -11.51 -2.22
CA ALA A 19 10.21 -12.67 -2.77
C ALA A 19 10.63 -12.44 -4.22
N LEU A 20 9.73 -11.92 -5.05
CA LEU A 20 9.96 -11.59 -6.45
C LEU A 20 11.15 -10.64 -6.64
N PHE A 21 11.13 -9.49 -5.94
CA PHE A 21 12.19 -8.49 -6.08
C PHE A 21 13.49 -8.89 -5.37
N ALA A 22 13.42 -9.62 -4.26
CA ALA A 22 14.61 -10.15 -3.58
C ALA A 22 15.33 -11.21 -4.42
N GLY A 23 14.57 -12.06 -5.13
CA GLY A 23 15.10 -13.05 -6.07
C GLY A 23 15.69 -12.42 -7.33
N ALA A 24 14.93 -11.56 -8.00
CA ALA A 24 15.30 -11.00 -9.30
C ALA A 24 16.54 -10.08 -9.26
N LEU A 25 16.71 -9.25 -8.22
CA LEU A 25 17.68 -8.15 -8.21
C LEU A 25 18.72 -8.22 -7.09
N PHE A 26 18.46 -9.00 -6.04
CA PHE A 26 19.31 -9.04 -4.84
C PHE A 26 19.85 -10.45 -4.53
N VAL A 27 19.85 -11.36 -5.52
CA VAL A 27 20.42 -12.72 -5.45
C VAL A 27 19.94 -13.49 -4.20
N GLY A 28 18.67 -13.32 -3.82
CA GLY A 28 18.07 -14.01 -2.69
C GLY A 28 18.55 -13.54 -1.31
N SER A 29 19.15 -12.35 -1.21
CA SER A 29 19.56 -11.79 0.09
C SER A 29 18.36 -11.54 1.01
N GLY A 30 18.24 -12.33 2.07
CA GLY A 30 17.20 -12.21 3.10
C GLY A 30 17.15 -10.84 3.79
N ILE A 31 18.22 -10.05 3.67
CA ILE A 31 18.32 -8.67 4.18
C ILE A 31 17.22 -7.79 3.58
N VAL A 32 16.84 -8.01 2.32
CA VAL A 32 15.77 -7.22 1.66
C VAL A 32 14.44 -7.43 2.36
N ALA A 33 14.07 -8.69 2.63
CA ALA A 33 12.84 -9.03 3.34
C ALA A 33 12.85 -8.49 4.78
N THR A 34 13.97 -8.62 5.48
CA THR A 34 14.13 -8.04 6.83
C THR A 34 14.00 -6.51 6.81
N SER A 35 14.62 -5.84 5.83
CA SER A 35 14.54 -4.37 5.69
C SER A 35 13.12 -3.89 5.42
N ALA A 36 12.36 -4.60 4.59
CA ALA A 36 10.97 -4.26 4.28
C ALA A 36 10.08 -4.33 5.53
N TYR A 37 10.29 -5.33 6.40
CA TYR A 37 9.57 -5.43 7.66
C TYR A 37 9.89 -4.27 8.61
N PHE A 38 11.17 -3.97 8.82
CA PHE A 38 11.58 -2.85 9.68
C PHE A 38 11.11 -1.50 9.16
N ILE A 39 11.12 -1.28 7.84
CA ILE A 39 10.57 -0.06 7.24
C ILE A 39 9.07 0.05 7.50
N GLY A 40 8.33 -1.05 7.43
CA GLY A 40 6.91 -1.09 7.83
C GLY A 40 6.71 -0.64 9.28
N VAL A 41 7.53 -1.16 10.21
CA VAL A 41 7.48 -0.76 11.65
C VAL A 41 7.81 0.72 11.83
N VAL A 42 8.89 1.21 11.18
CA VAL A 42 9.27 2.62 11.22
C VAL A 42 8.18 3.51 10.64
N ALA A 43 7.51 3.07 9.58
CA ALA A 43 6.38 3.77 8.98
C ALA A 43 5.18 3.84 9.93
N VAL A 44 4.86 2.78 10.67
CA VAL A 44 3.82 2.79 11.71
C VAL A 44 4.14 3.82 12.78
N ILE A 45 5.38 3.84 13.30
CA ILE A 45 5.82 4.77 14.34
C ILE A 45 5.74 6.21 13.83
N THR A 46 6.33 6.46 12.65
CA THR A 46 6.38 7.79 12.03
C THR A 46 4.98 8.32 11.74
N SER A 47 4.15 7.49 11.11
CA SER A 47 2.77 7.83 10.78
C SER A 47 1.91 8.03 12.03
N GLY A 48 2.10 7.22 13.07
CA GLY A 48 1.43 7.38 14.37
C GLY A 48 1.76 8.72 15.04
N ILE A 49 3.04 9.13 15.04
CA ILE A 49 3.48 10.42 15.57
C ILE A 49 2.87 11.58 14.76
N ILE A 50 2.88 11.48 13.43
CA ILE A 50 2.31 12.50 12.54
C ILE A 50 0.80 12.63 12.78
N LEU A 51 0.07 11.51 12.74
CA LEU A 51 -1.39 11.51 12.92
C LEU A 51 -1.81 12.04 14.29
N LYS A 52 -1.07 11.72 15.37
CA LYS A 52 -1.33 12.25 16.73
C LYS A 52 -1.23 13.78 16.81
N LYS A 53 -0.45 14.42 15.93
CA LYS A 53 -0.30 15.87 15.86
C LYS A 53 -1.36 16.55 14.98
N THR A 54 -2.13 15.80 14.22
CA THR A 54 -3.20 16.34 13.37
C THR A 54 -4.50 16.53 14.17
N LYS A 55 -5.21 17.64 13.89
CA LYS A 55 -6.49 18.01 14.53
C LYS A 55 -7.54 16.89 14.46
N ALA A 56 -7.46 16.06 13.42
CA ALA A 56 -8.33 14.92 13.15
C ALA A 56 -8.30 13.81 14.21
N PHE A 57 -7.16 13.63 14.89
CA PHE A 57 -6.95 12.55 15.86
C PHE A 57 -6.50 13.04 17.23
N ALA A 58 -6.61 14.35 17.50
CA ALA A 58 -6.25 14.99 18.76
C ALA A 58 -7.33 14.88 19.84
N GLY A 59 -8.07 13.77 19.88
CA GLY A 59 -9.10 13.49 20.88
C GLY A 59 -8.54 12.83 22.13
N GLU A 60 -9.29 12.90 23.23
CA GLU A 60 -9.02 12.12 24.44
C GLU A 60 -9.01 10.63 24.07
N ALA A 61 -8.01 9.87 24.52
CA ALA A 61 -8.05 8.42 24.39
C ALA A 61 -9.32 7.95 25.09
N SER A 62 -10.24 7.30 24.37
CA SER A 62 -11.46 6.77 24.97
C SER A 62 -11.04 5.94 26.18
N PRO A 63 -11.49 6.28 27.41
CA PRO A 63 -11.18 5.48 28.57
C PRO A 63 -11.80 4.11 28.35
N PHE A 64 -11.00 3.17 27.88
CA PHE A 64 -11.41 1.78 27.83
C PHE A 64 -11.34 1.29 29.26
N VAL A 65 -12.46 1.45 29.98
CA VAL A 65 -12.73 0.62 31.14
C VAL A 65 -12.90 -0.79 30.59
N MET A 66 -11.80 -1.51 30.54
CA MET A 66 -11.79 -2.91 30.12
C MET A 66 -12.27 -3.71 31.33
N GLU A 67 -13.57 -3.61 31.61
CA GLU A 67 -14.22 -4.57 32.50
C GLU A 67 -14.07 -5.92 31.82
N LEU A 68 -13.18 -6.77 32.32
CA LEU A 68 -13.10 -8.15 31.84
C LEU A 68 -14.41 -8.81 32.28
N PRO A 69 -15.34 -9.15 31.36
CA PRO A 69 -16.49 -9.95 31.73
C PRO A 69 -15.98 -11.32 32.17
N ALA A 70 -16.75 -12.01 33.03
CA ALA A 70 -16.47 -13.39 33.35
C ALA A 70 -16.32 -14.21 32.05
N TYR A 71 -15.15 -14.83 31.87
CA TYR A 71 -14.82 -15.60 30.68
C TYR A 71 -15.69 -16.87 30.66
N HIS A 72 -16.76 -16.83 29.87
CA HIS A 72 -17.61 -17.99 29.65
C HIS A 72 -17.00 -18.83 28.53
N ILE A 73 -16.90 -20.14 28.77
CA ILE A 73 -16.40 -21.09 27.78
C ILE A 73 -17.40 -21.10 26.61
N PRO A 74 -17.01 -20.67 25.40
CA PRO A 74 -17.96 -20.55 24.31
C PRO A 74 -18.35 -21.94 23.79
N SER A 75 -19.63 -22.14 23.49
CA SER A 75 -20.07 -23.37 22.83
C SER A 75 -19.49 -23.43 21.41
N SER A 76 -18.80 -24.52 21.08
CA SER A 76 -18.11 -24.72 19.80
C SER A 76 -19.05 -24.52 18.60
N ALA A 77 -20.31 -24.93 18.72
CA ALA A 77 -21.33 -24.75 17.69
C ALA A 77 -21.65 -23.27 17.41
N ASN A 78 -21.70 -22.42 18.43
CA ASN A 78 -22.00 -21.00 18.27
C ASN A 78 -20.79 -20.26 17.68
N VAL A 79 -19.57 -20.63 18.09
CA VAL A 79 -18.33 -20.09 17.51
C VAL A 79 -18.25 -20.44 16.02
N LEU A 80 -18.50 -21.70 15.65
CA LEU A 80 -18.46 -22.14 14.26
C LEU A 80 -19.55 -21.48 13.42
N ARG A 81 -20.80 -21.39 13.90
CA ARG A 81 -21.86 -20.66 13.19
C ARG A 81 -21.52 -19.19 13.00
N SER A 82 -21.09 -18.50 14.06
CA SER A 82 -20.75 -17.08 13.95
C SER A 82 -19.57 -16.82 13.02
N THR A 83 -18.54 -17.69 13.08
CA THR A 83 -17.39 -17.63 12.18
C THR A 83 -17.82 -17.92 10.74
N TRP A 84 -18.70 -18.89 10.52
CA TRP A 84 -19.24 -19.23 9.21
C TRP A 84 -20.08 -18.11 8.60
N GLU A 85 -21.00 -17.51 9.36
CA GLU A 85 -21.82 -16.39 8.91
C GLU A 85 -20.97 -15.17 8.54
N ARG A 86 -19.97 -14.84 9.36
CA ARG A 86 -19.02 -13.76 9.09
C ARG A 86 -18.14 -14.07 7.88
N GLY A 87 -17.64 -15.32 7.78
CA GLY A 87 -16.84 -15.79 6.65
C GLY A 87 -17.61 -15.78 5.34
N TRP A 88 -18.86 -16.25 5.33
CA TRP A 88 -19.72 -16.23 4.15
C TRP A 88 -20.05 -14.80 3.70
N SER A 89 -20.28 -13.90 4.66
CA SER A 89 -20.46 -12.47 4.39
C SER A 89 -19.22 -11.85 3.74
N PHE A 90 -18.02 -12.25 4.19
CA PHE A 90 -16.76 -11.82 3.60
C PHE A 90 -16.58 -12.36 2.18
N ILE A 91 -16.75 -13.66 1.94
CA ILE A 91 -16.61 -14.30 0.62
C ILE A 91 -17.54 -13.65 -0.39
N ARG A 92 -18.82 -13.45 -0.05
CA ARG A 92 -19.80 -12.88 -0.99
C ARG A 92 -19.49 -11.42 -1.35
N ARG A 93 -18.88 -10.65 -0.45
CA ARG A 93 -18.55 -9.23 -0.68
C ARG A 93 -17.18 -9.05 -1.33
N ALA A 94 -16.15 -9.72 -0.82
CA ALA A 94 -14.81 -9.65 -1.38
C ALA A 94 -14.74 -10.35 -2.75
N GLY A 95 -15.36 -11.52 -2.86
CA GLY A 95 -15.37 -12.32 -4.09
C GLY A 95 -16.05 -11.61 -5.26
N THR A 96 -17.16 -10.90 -5.01
CA THR A 96 -17.84 -10.13 -6.07
C THR A 96 -16.98 -8.98 -6.60
N ILE A 97 -16.24 -8.29 -5.72
CA ILE A 97 -15.32 -7.21 -6.12
C ILE A 97 -14.10 -7.76 -6.86
N ILE A 98 -13.48 -8.82 -6.36
CA ILE A 98 -12.29 -9.43 -6.99
C ILE A 98 -12.65 -10.00 -8.37
N LEU A 99 -13.73 -10.78 -8.48
CA LEU A 99 -14.15 -11.37 -9.75
C LEU A 99 -14.46 -10.28 -10.78
N ALA A 100 -15.25 -9.27 -10.40
CA ALA A 100 -15.55 -8.14 -11.30
C ALA A 100 -14.27 -7.43 -11.75
N SER A 101 -13.32 -7.23 -10.84
CA SER A 101 -12.04 -6.59 -11.15
C SER A 101 -11.17 -7.46 -12.08
N SER A 102 -11.10 -8.78 -11.86
CA SER A 102 -10.34 -9.69 -12.72
C SER A 102 -10.92 -9.77 -14.14
N VAL A 103 -12.25 -9.76 -14.29
CA VAL A 103 -12.91 -9.71 -15.61
C VAL A 103 -12.58 -8.41 -16.33
N VAL A 104 -12.60 -7.28 -15.62
CA VAL A 104 -12.22 -5.98 -16.19
C VAL A 104 -10.75 -5.97 -16.61
N LEU A 105 -9.84 -6.51 -15.79
CA LEU A 105 -8.43 -6.60 -16.13
C LEU A 105 -8.18 -7.50 -17.34
N TRP A 106 -8.82 -8.67 -17.38
CA TRP A 106 -8.76 -9.57 -18.54
C TRP A 106 -9.25 -8.89 -19.81
N PHE A 107 -10.34 -8.13 -19.73
CA PHE A 107 -10.86 -7.37 -20.87
C PHE A 107 -9.90 -6.26 -21.30
N LEU A 108 -9.41 -5.43 -20.36
CA LEU A 108 -8.47 -4.35 -20.67
C LEU A 108 -7.14 -4.87 -21.23
N GLN A 109 -6.73 -6.07 -20.83
CA GLN A 109 -5.52 -6.72 -21.32
C GLN A 109 -5.71 -7.34 -22.71
N GLY A 110 -6.81 -8.07 -22.92
CA GLY A 110 -7.05 -8.81 -24.16
C GLY A 110 -7.50 -7.94 -25.34
N PHE A 111 -8.05 -6.75 -25.08
CA PHE A 111 -8.51 -5.84 -26.12
C PHE A 111 -7.56 -4.64 -26.30
N GLY A 112 -7.20 -4.37 -27.54
CA GLY A 112 -6.40 -3.20 -27.94
C GLY A 112 -6.94 -2.57 -29.21
N VAL A 113 -6.51 -1.34 -29.47
CA VAL A 113 -6.79 -0.64 -30.73
C VAL A 113 -5.54 -0.75 -31.58
N VAL A 114 -5.56 -1.64 -32.56
CA VAL A 114 -4.50 -1.77 -33.56
C VAL A 114 -5.08 -1.28 -34.87
N ASP A 115 -4.44 -0.27 -35.48
CA ASP A 115 -4.82 0.30 -36.79
C ASP A 115 -6.30 0.73 -36.94
N GLY A 116 -6.89 1.24 -35.85
CA GLY A 116 -8.26 1.78 -35.87
C GLY A 116 -9.38 0.73 -35.77
N VAL A 117 -9.04 -0.55 -35.55
CA VAL A 117 -10.01 -1.62 -35.30
C VAL A 117 -9.85 -2.16 -33.88
N PHE A 118 -10.96 -2.30 -33.15
CA PHE A 118 -10.97 -2.99 -31.86
C PHE A 118 -10.85 -4.49 -32.11
N GLY A 119 -9.71 -5.06 -31.75
CA GLY A 119 -9.41 -6.49 -31.92
C GLY A 119 -8.88 -7.13 -30.63
N MET A 120 -8.86 -8.46 -30.60
CA MET A 120 -8.04 -9.19 -29.65
C MET A 120 -6.58 -9.05 -30.06
N VAL A 121 -5.73 -8.64 -29.12
CA VAL A 121 -4.33 -8.35 -29.37
C VAL A 121 -3.48 -9.32 -28.56
N GLU A 122 -2.57 -10.04 -29.22
CA GLU A 122 -1.59 -10.91 -28.56
C GLU A 122 -0.39 -10.12 -28.02
N ASP A 123 -0.07 -8.97 -28.62
CA ASP A 123 0.97 -8.05 -28.16
C ASP A 123 0.48 -7.14 -27.01
N ASN A 124 0.93 -7.44 -25.80
CA ASN A 124 0.62 -6.65 -24.59
C ASN A 124 0.96 -5.14 -24.72
N ASN A 125 1.91 -4.75 -25.58
CA ASN A 125 2.35 -3.36 -25.73
C ASN A 125 1.31 -2.43 -26.39
N THR A 126 0.38 -2.96 -27.20
CA THR A 126 -0.69 -2.18 -27.85
C THR A 126 -2.06 -2.40 -27.20
N SER A 127 -2.09 -3.07 -26.05
CA SER A 127 -3.31 -3.27 -25.26
C SER A 127 -3.88 -1.94 -24.75
N LEU A 128 -5.20 -1.91 -24.54
CA LEU A 128 -5.87 -0.76 -23.90
C LEU A 128 -5.31 -0.52 -22.49
N LEU A 129 -4.84 -1.58 -21.83
CA LEU A 129 -4.13 -1.52 -20.57
C LEU A 129 -2.80 -0.76 -20.66
N ALA A 130 -2.03 -0.93 -21.74
CA ALA A 130 -0.83 -0.15 -21.99
C ALA A 130 -1.14 1.33 -22.24
N ALA A 131 -2.24 1.66 -22.93
CA ALA A 131 -2.68 3.04 -23.12
C ALA A 131 -3.02 3.73 -21.78
N ILE A 132 -3.77 3.05 -20.91
CA ILE A 132 -4.08 3.56 -19.55
C ILE A 132 -2.80 3.65 -18.70
N GLY A 133 -1.93 2.64 -18.80
CA GLY A 133 -0.65 2.60 -18.10
C GLY A 133 0.25 3.77 -18.46
N ASN A 134 0.34 4.13 -19.74
CA ASN A 134 1.12 5.28 -20.21
C ASN A 134 0.57 6.64 -19.73
N VAL A 135 -0.74 6.73 -19.46
CA VAL A 135 -1.34 7.96 -18.87
C VAL A 135 -0.98 8.09 -17.38
N ILE A 136 -0.85 6.98 -16.68
CA ILE A 136 -0.56 6.95 -15.22
C ILE A 136 0.95 6.94 -14.94
N ALA A 137 1.75 6.39 -15.86
CA ALA A 137 3.22 6.30 -15.79
C ALA A 137 3.94 7.60 -15.41
N PRO A 138 3.54 8.81 -15.87
CA PRO A 138 4.21 10.06 -15.52
C PRO A 138 4.16 10.38 -14.02
N ILE A 139 3.13 9.91 -13.31
CA ILE A 139 3.01 10.07 -11.85
C ILE A 139 4.07 9.22 -11.13
N PHE A 140 4.44 8.07 -11.71
CA PHE A 140 5.42 7.15 -11.14
C PHE A 140 6.86 7.35 -11.67
N ALA A 141 7.04 8.14 -12.73
CA ALA A 141 8.35 8.54 -13.23
C ALA A 141 9.29 9.11 -12.14
N PRO A 142 8.87 10.04 -11.24
CA PRO A 142 9.75 10.53 -10.17
C PRO A 142 10.10 9.48 -9.10
N LEU A 143 9.34 8.38 -9.03
CA LEU A 143 9.60 7.26 -8.10
C LEU A 143 10.57 6.23 -8.67
N GLY A 144 10.97 6.36 -9.94
CA GLY A 144 11.97 5.51 -10.59
C GLY A 144 11.39 4.35 -11.40
N PHE A 145 10.07 4.18 -11.42
CA PHE A 145 9.38 3.13 -12.18
C PHE A 145 8.34 3.74 -13.13
N GLY A 146 8.81 4.63 -14.01
CA GLY A 146 8.00 5.32 -15.02
C GLY A 146 7.50 4.45 -16.17
N ASP A 147 7.60 3.13 -16.06
CA ASP A 147 7.11 2.20 -17.07
C ASP A 147 5.62 1.93 -16.92
N TRP A 148 4.95 1.82 -18.06
CA TRP A 148 3.51 1.48 -18.09
C TRP A 148 3.23 0.13 -17.43
N LYS A 149 4.14 -0.85 -17.53
CA LYS A 149 4.04 -2.16 -16.85
C LYS A 149 3.99 -2.00 -15.33
N ALA A 150 4.87 -1.17 -14.77
CA ALA A 150 4.94 -0.91 -13.34
C ALA A 150 3.70 -0.15 -12.84
N ALA A 151 3.22 0.84 -13.61
CA ALA A 151 2.01 1.58 -13.29
C ALA A 151 0.78 0.66 -13.26
N VAL A 152 0.64 -0.21 -14.26
CA VAL A 152 -0.44 -1.21 -14.33
C VAL A 152 -0.33 -2.21 -13.19
N ALA A 153 0.85 -2.80 -12.96
CA ALA A 153 1.06 -3.75 -11.87
C ALA A 153 0.77 -3.16 -10.49
N THR A 154 1.06 -1.88 -10.28
CA THR A 154 0.70 -1.15 -9.05
C THR A 154 -0.82 -1.01 -8.92
N PHE A 155 -1.52 -0.71 -10.01
CA PHE A 155 -2.98 -0.57 -10.01
C PHE A 155 -3.67 -1.91 -9.77
N THR A 156 -3.23 -2.99 -10.41
CA THR A 156 -3.74 -4.35 -10.16
C THR A 156 -3.42 -4.81 -8.73
N GLY A 157 -2.25 -4.40 -8.20
CA GLY A 157 -1.86 -4.63 -6.82
C GLY A 157 -2.73 -3.93 -5.77
N LEU A 158 -3.41 -2.83 -6.12
CA LEU A 158 -4.40 -2.21 -5.24
C LEU A 158 -5.68 -3.05 -5.13
N ILE A 159 -6.00 -3.83 -6.16
CA ILE A 159 -7.13 -4.77 -6.17
C ILE A 159 -6.82 -5.96 -5.25
N ALA A 160 -5.77 -6.68 -5.58
CA ALA A 160 -5.27 -7.83 -4.85
C ALA A 160 -3.75 -7.80 -4.86
N LYS A 161 -3.13 -7.83 -3.67
CA LYS A 161 -1.68 -7.62 -3.53
C LYS A 161 -0.88 -8.82 -4.07
N GLU A 162 -1.42 -10.03 -3.96
CA GLU A 162 -0.82 -11.22 -4.57
C GLU A 162 -0.86 -11.19 -6.11
N ASN A 163 -1.82 -10.46 -6.71
CA ASN A 163 -1.99 -10.44 -8.15
C ASN A 163 -0.94 -9.62 -8.89
N VAL A 164 -0.06 -8.89 -8.17
CA VAL A 164 1.04 -8.14 -8.79
C VAL A 164 1.99 -9.08 -9.53
N VAL A 165 2.34 -10.22 -8.92
CA VAL A 165 3.24 -11.22 -9.52
C VAL A 165 2.60 -11.83 -10.76
N GLY A 166 1.33 -12.22 -10.67
CA GLY A 166 0.55 -12.72 -11.81
C GLY A 166 0.43 -11.69 -12.94
N THR A 167 0.20 -10.42 -12.61
CA THR A 167 0.12 -9.33 -13.61
C THR A 167 1.44 -9.17 -14.35
N PHE A 168 2.58 -9.20 -13.66
CA PHE A 168 3.89 -9.21 -14.33
C PHE A 168 4.05 -10.43 -15.23
N GLY A 169 3.61 -11.62 -14.78
CA GLY A 169 3.55 -12.83 -15.60
C GLY A 169 2.94 -12.64 -16.96
N VAL A 170 1.68 -12.22 -16.94
CA VAL A 170 0.93 -12.06 -18.19
C VAL A 170 1.53 -10.94 -19.03
N LEU A 171 2.01 -9.84 -18.42
CA LEU A 171 2.67 -8.73 -19.14
C LEU A 171 3.98 -9.13 -19.83
N TYR A 172 4.72 -10.07 -19.25
CA TYR A 172 5.95 -10.61 -19.82
C TYR A 172 5.71 -11.83 -20.74
N GLY A 173 4.45 -12.23 -20.95
CA GLY A 173 4.07 -13.31 -21.88
C GLY A 173 4.08 -14.72 -21.28
N PHE A 174 4.12 -14.84 -19.94
CA PHE A 174 4.03 -16.13 -19.25
C PHE A 174 2.60 -16.39 -18.77
N ALA A 175 2.08 -17.58 -19.08
CA ALA A 175 0.71 -17.97 -18.75
C ALA A 175 0.53 -18.39 -17.28
N GLU A 176 1.56 -18.98 -16.68
CA GLU A 176 1.63 -19.32 -15.26
C GLU A 176 2.96 -18.87 -14.69
N VAL A 177 2.93 -18.41 -13.45
CA VAL A 177 4.09 -17.89 -12.73
C VAL A 177 4.03 -18.42 -11.31
N ALA A 178 5.15 -18.95 -10.82
CA ALA A 178 5.29 -19.33 -9.42
C ALA A 178 5.13 -18.11 -8.48
N GLU A 179 4.76 -18.32 -7.21
CA GLU A 179 4.55 -17.19 -6.28
C GLU A 179 5.81 -16.33 -6.03
N ASP A 180 6.99 -16.89 -6.28
CA ASP A 180 8.30 -16.21 -6.23
C ASP A 180 8.73 -15.61 -7.58
N GLY A 181 8.00 -15.94 -8.66
CA GLY A 181 8.18 -15.45 -10.03
C GLY A 181 9.56 -15.66 -10.63
N ALA A 182 10.19 -16.79 -10.32
CA ALA A 182 11.50 -17.18 -10.83
C ALA A 182 11.65 -17.07 -12.36
N GLU A 183 10.58 -17.34 -13.11
CA GLU A 183 10.60 -17.28 -14.58
C GLU A 183 10.75 -15.86 -15.14
N ILE A 184 10.38 -14.83 -14.36
CA ILE A 184 10.32 -13.42 -14.80
C ILE A 184 11.58 -12.65 -14.41
N TRP A 185 12.44 -13.21 -13.54
CA TRP A 185 13.57 -12.50 -12.95
C TRP A 185 14.50 -11.84 -13.99
N THR A 186 14.73 -12.51 -15.13
CA THR A 186 15.57 -11.98 -16.21
C THR A 186 14.97 -10.75 -16.87
N ASN A 187 13.67 -10.76 -17.16
CA ASN A 187 12.96 -9.63 -17.78
C ASN A 187 12.81 -8.45 -16.81
N MET A 188 12.58 -8.72 -15.53
CA MET A 188 12.57 -7.68 -14.51
C MET A 188 13.95 -7.06 -14.27
N ALA A 189 15.02 -7.85 -14.31
CA ALA A 189 16.38 -7.33 -14.20
C ALA A 189 16.77 -6.43 -15.38
N ALA A 190 16.13 -6.61 -16.54
CA ALA A 190 16.29 -5.74 -17.70
C ALA A 190 15.49 -4.43 -17.58
N ASP A 191 14.24 -4.51 -17.10
CA ASP A 191 13.34 -3.35 -17.00
C ASP A 191 13.57 -2.50 -15.73
N PHE A 192 14.07 -3.09 -14.63
CA PHE A 192 14.25 -2.41 -13.34
C PHE A 192 15.70 -2.33 -12.89
N THR A 193 16.07 -1.16 -12.37
CA THR A 193 17.28 -1.01 -11.55
C THR A 193 17.02 -1.50 -10.12
N PRO A 194 18.04 -1.94 -9.36
CA PRO A 194 17.86 -2.32 -7.95
C PRO A 194 17.20 -1.22 -7.11
N LEU A 195 17.50 0.04 -7.42
CA LEU A 195 16.94 1.19 -6.70
C LEU A 195 15.46 1.43 -7.06
N SER A 196 15.10 1.40 -8.34
CA SER A 196 13.71 1.56 -8.77
C SER A 196 12.82 0.41 -8.32
N ALA A 197 13.34 -0.81 -8.32
CA ALA A 197 12.66 -1.97 -7.77
C ALA A 197 12.42 -1.85 -6.25
N TYR A 198 13.41 -1.37 -5.51
CA TYR A 198 13.25 -1.14 -4.07
C TYR A 198 12.19 -0.06 -3.78
N SER A 199 12.19 1.02 -4.56
CA SER A 199 11.15 2.06 -4.50
C SER A 199 9.76 1.51 -4.84
N PHE A 200 9.64 0.70 -5.89
CA PHE A 200 8.39 0.03 -6.27
C PHE A 200 7.88 -0.90 -5.17
N MET A 201 8.77 -1.70 -4.60
CA MET A 201 8.47 -2.61 -3.50
C MET A 201 7.95 -1.82 -2.28
N LEU A 202 8.63 -0.75 -1.88
CA LEU A 202 8.18 0.10 -0.77
C LEU A 202 6.84 0.77 -1.06
N PHE A 203 6.65 1.32 -2.26
CA PHE A 203 5.37 1.90 -2.63
C PHE A 203 4.24 0.87 -2.49
N ASN A 204 4.41 -0.32 -3.06
CA ASN A 204 3.40 -1.37 -3.00
C ASN A 204 3.21 -1.98 -1.60
N LEU A 205 4.23 -1.91 -0.74
CA LEU A 205 4.15 -2.33 0.65
C LEU A 205 3.35 -1.35 1.53
N LEU A 206 3.53 -0.04 1.29
CA LEU A 206 2.99 1.03 2.14
C LEU A 206 1.72 1.69 1.60
N CYS A 207 1.37 1.51 0.32
CA CYS A 207 0.22 2.17 -0.29
C CYS A 207 -1.12 1.69 0.29
N ALA A 208 -2.22 2.22 -0.26
CA ALA A 208 -3.56 1.82 0.15
C ALA A 208 -3.73 0.29 0.21
N PRO A 209 -4.44 -0.20 1.24
CA PRO A 209 -4.64 -1.63 1.43
C PRO A 209 -5.62 -2.16 0.37
N CYS A 210 -5.71 -3.47 0.18
CA CYS A 210 -6.59 -4.07 -0.83
C CYS A 210 -8.08 -3.72 -0.60
N PHE A 211 -8.93 -3.90 -1.62
CA PHE A 211 -10.35 -3.53 -1.55
C PHE A 211 -11.10 -4.16 -0.37
N ALA A 212 -10.71 -5.37 0.03
CA ALA A 212 -11.26 -6.04 1.21
C ALA A 212 -11.02 -5.22 2.48
N ALA A 213 -9.79 -4.74 2.67
CA ALA A 213 -9.42 -3.89 3.80
C ALA A 213 -10.03 -2.49 3.69
N MET A 214 -10.08 -1.88 2.50
CA MET A 214 -10.78 -0.60 2.30
C MET A 214 -12.27 -0.70 2.67
N GLY A 215 -12.90 -1.83 2.34
CA GLY A 215 -14.29 -2.13 2.71
C GLY A 215 -14.49 -2.24 4.23
N ALA A 216 -13.53 -2.83 4.94
CA ALA A 216 -13.53 -2.88 6.40
C ALA A 216 -13.35 -1.47 7.00
N ILE A 217 -12.38 -0.68 6.52
CA ILE A 217 -12.15 0.71 6.97
C ILE A 217 -13.43 1.54 6.81
N LYS A 218 -14.11 1.42 5.67
CA LYS A 218 -15.38 2.12 5.40
C LYS A 218 -16.46 1.77 6.42
N ARG A 219 -16.56 0.48 6.79
CA ARG A 219 -17.57 -0.02 7.72
C ARG A 219 -17.28 0.44 9.16
N GLU A 220 -16.02 0.42 9.57
CA GLU A 220 -15.59 0.82 10.92
C GLU A 220 -15.63 2.34 11.12
N MET A 221 -15.33 3.14 10.09
CA MET A 221 -15.34 4.60 10.20
C MET A 221 -16.73 5.22 9.98
N ASN A 222 -17.68 4.45 9.41
CA ASN A 222 -19.06 4.86 9.12
C ASN A 222 -19.19 6.23 8.41
N ASN A 223 -18.15 6.65 7.67
CA ASN A 223 -18.12 7.90 6.93
C ASN A 223 -17.20 7.79 5.71
N ALA A 224 -17.78 7.94 4.53
CA ALA A 224 -17.06 7.81 3.26
C ALA A 224 -16.00 8.90 3.06
N LYS A 225 -16.25 10.14 3.51
CA LYS A 225 -15.28 11.25 3.37
C LYS A 225 -14.01 10.96 4.16
N TRP A 226 -14.16 10.42 5.37
CA TRP A 226 -13.04 10.01 6.21
C TRP A 226 -12.29 8.80 5.65
N THR A 227 -13.01 7.86 5.04
CA THR A 227 -12.40 6.69 4.39
C THR A 227 -11.49 7.13 3.23
N TRP A 228 -11.98 8.03 2.36
CA TRP A 228 -11.18 8.58 1.26
C TRP A 228 -10.00 9.43 1.74
N ALA A 229 -10.18 10.21 2.81
CA ALA A 229 -9.08 10.94 3.43
C ALA A 229 -8.01 9.98 4.00
N ALA A 230 -8.43 8.87 4.60
CA ALA A 230 -7.52 7.85 5.10
C ALA A 230 -6.72 7.18 3.98
N ILE A 231 -7.39 6.76 2.90
CA ILE A 231 -6.76 6.17 1.70
C ILE A 231 -5.80 7.16 1.06
N GLY A 232 -6.20 8.43 0.90
CA GLY A 232 -5.35 9.48 0.36
C GLY A 232 -4.10 9.71 1.20
N TYR A 233 -4.23 9.68 2.53
CA TYR A 233 -3.08 9.76 3.44
C TYR A 233 -2.14 8.55 3.30
N LEU A 234 -2.67 7.32 3.23
CA LEU A 234 -1.88 6.10 3.03
C LEU A 234 -1.08 6.15 1.71
N CYS A 235 -1.76 6.47 0.60
CA CYS A 235 -1.11 6.60 -0.70
C CYS A 235 -0.11 7.76 -0.75
N GLY A 236 -0.44 8.92 -0.18
CA GLY A 236 0.46 10.07 -0.13
C GLY A 236 1.71 9.79 0.71
N PHE A 237 1.55 9.11 1.85
CA PHE A 237 2.66 8.67 2.69
C PHE A 237 3.57 7.68 1.95
N ALA A 238 2.98 6.66 1.32
CA ALA A 238 3.73 5.68 0.54
C ALA A 238 4.48 6.32 -0.63
N TYR A 239 3.83 7.24 -1.35
CA TYR A 239 4.43 7.99 -2.45
C TYR A 239 5.62 8.82 -1.98
N ALA A 240 5.49 9.52 -0.85
CA ALA A 240 6.57 10.31 -0.30
C ALA A 240 7.77 9.46 0.13
N VAL A 241 7.53 8.32 0.79
CA VAL A 241 8.61 7.40 1.19
C VAL A 241 9.32 6.84 -0.03
N ALA A 242 8.59 6.37 -1.03
CA ALA A 242 9.17 5.83 -2.26
C ALA A 242 9.97 6.90 -3.03
N LEU A 243 9.45 8.12 -3.14
CA LEU A 243 10.14 9.24 -3.78
C LEU A 243 11.44 9.59 -3.06
N VAL A 244 11.41 9.69 -1.73
CA VAL A 244 12.60 9.95 -0.91
C VAL A 244 13.66 8.87 -1.14
N VAL A 245 13.27 7.59 -1.11
CA VAL A 245 14.21 6.47 -1.26
C VAL A 245 14.83 6.46 -2.66
N ASN A 246 14.03 6.63 -3.71
CA ASN A 246 14.53 6.65 -5.08
C ASN A 246 15.46 7.85 -5.34
N GLN A 247 15.07 9.04 -4.91
CA GLN A 247 15.84 10.26 -5.21
C GLN A 247 17.12 10.37 -4.36
N LEU A 248 17.08 9.95 -3.09
CA LEU A 248 18.30 9.88 -2.27
C LEU A 248 19.23 8.76 -2.73
N GLY A 249 18.70 7.60 -3.11
CA GLY A 249 19.53 6.51 -3.63
C GLY A 249 20.22 6.87 -4.94
N MET A 250 19.57 7.67 -5.80
CA MET A 250 20.15 8.15 -7.05
C MET A 250 21.25 9.19 -6.81
N LEU A 251 21.06 10.04 -5.79
CA LEU A 251 22.04 11.05 -5.37
C LEU A 251 23.28 10.41 -4.72
N LEU A 252 23.09 9.39 -3.89
CA LEU A 252 24.19 8.64 -3.26
C LEU A 252 24.98 7.78 -4.27
N SER A 253 24.33 7.29 -5.33
CA SER A 253 24.97 6.52 -6.41
C SER A 253 25.71 7.40 -7.44
N GLY A 254 25.89 8.70 -7.16
CA GLY A 254 26.63 9.63 -8.04
C GLY A 254 25.81 10.28 -9.16
N GLY A 255 24.48 10.24 -9.08
CA GLY A 255 23.58 10.85 -10.07
C GLY A 255 23.52 12.38 -10.05
N ARG A 256 23.04 12.97 -11.16
CA ARG A 256 22.85 14.43 -11.30
C ARG A 256 21.80 14.97 -10.32
N PHE A 257 22.13 16.05 -9.61
CA PHE A 257 21.17 16.87 -8.88
C PHE A 257 20.12 17.44 -9.87
N GLY A 258 18.90 16.89 -9.81
CA GLY A 258 17.76 17.33 -10.62
C GLY A 258 16.64 17.96 -9.78
N ALA A 259 15.64 18.55 -10.44
CA ALA A 259 14.46 19.12 -9.77
C ALA A 259 13.70 18.10 -8.89
N GLY A 260 13.73 16.82 -9.25
CA GLY A 260 13.16 15.72 -8.46
C GLY A 260 13.85 15.52 -7.11
N THR A 261 15.17 15.72 -7.03
CA THR A 261 15.92 15.64 -5.76
C THR A 261 15.61 16.81 -4.83
N VAL A 262 15.40 18.01 -5.38
CA VAL A 262 14.99 19.20 -4.59
C VAL A 262 13.60 19.00 -4.00
N PHE A 263 12.66 18.46 -4.79
CA PHE A 263 11.32 18.11 -4.29
C PHE A 263 11.37 17.00 -3.24
N ALA A 264 12.20 15.98 -3.44
CA ALA A 264 12.43 14.92 -2.46
C ALA A 264 12.96 15.46 -1.13
N ILE A 265 13.95 16.35 -1.18
CA ILE A 265 14.54 16.98 -0.01
C ILE A 265 13.50 17.90 0.67
N ALA A 266 12.70 18.65 -0.07
CA ALA A 266 11.62 19.47 0.48
C ALA A 266 10.54 18.62 1.17
N VAL A 267 10.15 17.49 0.56
CA VAL A 267 9.22 16.52 1.15
C VAL A 267 9.82 15.91 2.42
N LEU A 268 11.09 15.51 2.39
CA LEU A 268 11.81 14.98 3.55
C LEU A 268 11.91 16.01 4.68
N ILE A 269 12.23 17.27 4.38
CA ILE A 269 12.24 18.38 5.34
C ILE A 269 10.82 18.59 5.89
N GLY A 270 9.79 18.53 5.06
CA GLY A 270 8.38 18.60 5.49
C GLY A 270 8.00 17.45 6.41
N PHE A 271 8.45 16.23 6.11
CA PHE A 271 8.26 15.04 6.94
C PHE A 271 8.96 15.17 8.29
N ILE A 272 10.23 15.57 8.29
CA ILE A 272 11.02 15.82 9.51
C ILE A 272 10.40 16.96 10.32
N TYR A 273 9.98 18.04 9.67
CA TYR A 273 9.29 19.15 10.33
C TYR A 273 7.99 18.69 10.97
N LEU A 274 7.14 17.93 10.27
CA LEU A 274 5.92 17.36 10.84
C LEU A 274 6.22 16.39 12.00
N LEU A 275 7.32 15.64 11.90
CA LEU A 275 7.78 14.71 12.94
C LEU A 275 8.28 15.45 14.19
N PHE A 276 8.99 16.58 14.06
CA PHE A 276 9.55 17.33 15.18
C PHE A 276 8.69 18.52 15.66
N ARG A 277 7.67 18.94 14.90
CA ARG A 277 6.79 20.05 15.28
C ARG A 277 6.16 19.80 16.65
N LYS A 278 6.26 20.78 17.56
CA LYS A 278 5.69 20.69 18.92
C LYS A 278 4.18 20.39 18.83
N ASN A 279 3.72 19.43 19.62
CA ASN A 279 2.33 18.99 19.60
C ASN A 279 1.42 20.06 20.24
N LYS A 280 0.76 20.88 19.40
CA LYS A 280 -0.12 21.97 19.83
C LYS A 280 -1.34 21.49 20.64
N TYR A 281 -1.69 20.20 20.55
CA TYR A 281 -2.84 19.61 21.24
C TYR A 281 -2.47 18.79 22.48
N SER A 282 -1.18 18.71 22.83
CA SER A 282 -0.76 18.08 24.09
C SER A 282 -1.11 18.95 25.30
N GLU A 283 -0.96 20.27 25.19
CA GLU A 283 -1.30 21.23 26.26
C GLU A 283 -2.81 21.34 26.50
N TYR A 284 -3.64 21.21 25.46
CA TYR A 284 -5.09 21.27 25.60
C TYR A 284 -5.63 20.11 26.46
N ASN A 285 -5.10 18.90 26.24
CA ASN A 285 -5.50 17.68 26.95
C ASN A 285 -5.03 17.65 28.42
N ILE A 286 -3.92 18.31 28.76
CA ILE A 286 -3.48 18.43 30.16
C ILE A 286 -4.41 19.40 30.90
N SER A 287 -4.72 20.56 30.31
CA SER A 287 -5.60 21.56 30.94
C SER A 287 -7.07 21.12 31.06
N SER A 288 -7.55 20.22 30.20
CA SER A 288 -8.91 19.65 30.28
C SER A 288 -8.98 18.54 31.33
N ASN A 289 -7.93 17.73 31.45
CA ASN A 289 -7.85 16.67 32.45
C ASN A 289 -7.70 17.24 33.86
N GLU A 290 -6.87 18.28 34.04
CA GLU A 290 -6.77 19.02 35.31
C GLU A 290 -8.12 19.63 35.72
N ARG A 291 -8.84 20.26 34.77
CA ARG A 291 -10.19 20.80 35.04
C ARG A 291 -11.23 19.75 35.40
N LYS A 292 -11.20 18.57 34.77
CA LYS A 292 -12.12 17.47 35.07
C LYS A 292 -11.83 16.84 36.44
N VAL A 293 -10.57 16.71 36.83
CA VAL A 293 -10.18 16.21 38.15
C VAL A 293 -10.58 17.19 39.25
N THR A 294 -10.45 18.50 39.04
CA THR A 294 -10.88 19.51 40.03
C THR A 294 -12.39 19.68 40.16
N LEU A 295 -13.18 19.24 39.17
CA LEU A 295 -14.65 19.31 39.21
C LEU A 295 -15.29 18.04 39.79
N ASN A 296 -14.55 16.94 39.85
CA ASN A 296 -14.99 15.64 40.37
C ASN A 296 -14.38 15.28 41.74
N ALA A 297 -13.65 16.22 42.35
CA ALA A 297 -13.10 16.14 43.71
C ALA A 297 -13.87 17.10 44.63
#